data_AF-A0A0D7BDE1-F1
#
_entry.id   AF-A0A0D7BDE1-F1
#
_cell.length_a   1.000
_cell.length_b   1.000
_cell.length_c   1.000
_cell.angle_alpha   90.00
_cell.angle_beta   90.00
_cell.angle_gamma   90.00
#
_symmetry.space_group_name_H-M   'P 1'
#
loop_
_entity.id
_entity.type
_entity.pdbx_description
1 polymer ?
#
loop_
_entity_poly.entity_id
_entity_poly.type
_entity_poly.pdbx_seq_one_letter_code
_entity_poly.pdbx_strand_id
1 'polypeptide(L)'
;MRVFFLFATILSLATVGQALSIAEWFSGSDNFWERMVKIQRNVEGYVDGQIKNISTITGAKHLGMIKDGMSEVVSRASNLRDILESHGASTDDISDHFTEALGSLFADMEVEAEVDFTRETETTEEMRHARVEHALDRIGEVIVRSCVQMNVPETEGRAHWEALRVKLQHVLLVTLKFTEEHPTFIANVCFVIAGLLLSEVLILRPILALFGFGPYGPIKGTAAAWAQRYFWGAAVEAGSWFARLQAAGMATPRVIAPIVGGVIGGIGAGFALCGRNSRG
;
A
#
# COMPACT_ATOMS: atom_id res chain seq x y z
N MET A 1 14.38 5.09 10.12
CA MET A 1 13.64 5.47 11.34
C MET A 1 12.33 6.25 11.10
N ARG A 2 11.99 6.71 9.88
CA ARG A 2 10.83 7.62 9.65
C ARG A 2 9.54 6.98 9.11
N VAL A 3 9.50 5.66 8.88
CA VAL A 3 8.28 4.94 8.41
C VAL A 3 7.73 3.90 9.34
N PHE A 4 8.50 3.57 10.37
CA PHE A 4 7.90 3.23 11.66
C PHE A 4 6.76 4.19 11.99
N PHE A 5 6.89 5.48 11.62
CA PHE A 5 5.90 6.50 11.94
C PHE A 5 4.65 6.52 11.07
N LEU A 6 4.67 6.24 9.76
CA LEU A 6 3.43 6.29 8.95
C LEU A 6 2.55 5.06 9.24
N PHE A 7 3.16 3.87 9.30
CA PHE A 7 2.49 2.65 9.72
C PHE A 7 2.09 2.71 11.21
N ALA A 8 2.94 3.25 12.10
CA ALA A 8 2.53 3.52 13.49
C ALA A 8 1.48 4.62 13.59
N THR A 9 1.32 5.51 12.61
CA THR A 9 0.27 6.55 12.64
C THR A 9 -1.05 5.98 12.15
N ILE A 10 -1.02 5.13 11.13
CA ILE A 10 -2.17 4.33 10.68
C ILE A 10 -2.62 3.38 11.82
N LEU A 11 -1.68 2.70 12.52
CA LEU A 11 -1.98 1.91 13.72
C LEU A 11 -2.34 2.75 14.97
N SER A 12 -1.74 3.92 15.16
CA SER A 12 -2.01 4.85 16.27
C SER A 12 -3.35 5.55 16.12
N LEU A 13 -3.84 5.75 14.90
CA LEU A 13 -5.18 6.25 14.62
C LEU A 13 -6.23 5.15 14.82
N ALA A 14 -5.87 3.88 14.61
CA ALA A 14 -6.73 2.74 14.93
C ALA A 14 -6.82 2.47 16.45
N THR A 15 -5.79 2.84 17.23
CA THR A 15 -5.86 2.84 18.71
C THR A 15 -4.94 3.91 19.30
N VAL A 16 -5.54 4.94 19.91
CA VAL A 16 -4.82 6.06 20.58
C VAL A 16 -3.95 5.61 21.77
N GLY A 17 -3.93 4.31 22.11
CA GLY A 17 -3.23 3.78 23.29
C GLY A 17 -1.96 2.93 23.08
N GLN A 18 -1.49 2.65 21.84
CA GLN A 18 -0.47 1.60 21.63
C GLN A 18 0.77 1.98 20.79
N ALA A 19 1.21 3.24 20.79
CA ALA A 19 2.43 3.65 20.07
C ALA A 19 3.74 3.02 20.62
N LEU A 20 3.76 2.57 21.88
CA LEU A 20 4.94 1.98 22.53
C LEU A 20 5.17 0.49 22.20
N SER A 21 4.18 -0.23 21.64
CA SER A 21 4.29 -1.69 21.42
C SER A 21 4.86 -2.10 20.06
N ILE A 22 4.99 -1.18 19.11
CA ILE A 22 5.28 -1.53 17.71
C ILE A 22 6.74 -2.02 17.54
N ALA A 23 7.69 -1.54 18.35
CA ALA A 23 9.08 -2.01 18.31
C ALA A 23 9.27 -3.40 18.95
N GLU A 24 8.56 -3.70 20.04
CA GLU A 24 8.51 -5.04 20.65
C GLU A 24 7.71 -6.05 19.82
N TRP A 25 6.90 -5.60 18.87
CA TRP A 25 6.09 -6.48 18.02
C TRP A 25 6.88 -7.15 16.89
N PHE A 26 7.99 -6.56 16.43
CA PHE A 26 8.80 -7.11 15.36
C PHE A 26 10.03 -7.89 15.86
N SER A 27 10.30 -7.90 17.16
CA SER A 27 11.49 -8.54 17.74
C SER A 27 11.30 -9.99 18.19
N GLY A 28 10.13 -10.60 18.00
CA GLY A 28 9.86 -12.02 18.30
C GLY A 28 9.14 -12.72 17.16
N SER A 29 9.82 -13.64 16.47
CA SER A 29 9.33 -14.36 15.27
C SER A 29 8.11 -15.24 15.54
N ASP A 30 8.04 -15.88 16.70
CA ASP A 30 7.15 -17.03 16.89
C ASP A 30 5.68 -16.63 17.07
N ASN A 31 5.41 -15.36 17.38
CA ASN A 31 4.05 -14.82 17.57
C ASN A 31 3.72 -13.71 16.55
N PHE A 32 4.53 -13.49 15.51
CA PHE A 32 4.29 -12.41 14.56
C PHE A 32 2.98 -12.62 13.78
N TRP A 33 2.76 -13.82 13.26
CA TRP A 33 1.60 -14.13 12.43
C TRP A 33 0.27 -14.08 13.20
N GLU A 34 0.21 -14.61 14.42
CA GLU A 34 -0.98 -14.48 15.28
C GLU A 34 -1.33 -13.02 15.57
N ARG A 35 -0.32 -12.16 15.74
CA ARG A 35 -0.51 -10.72 15.92
C ARG A 35 -1.00 -10.06 14.64
N MET A 36 -0.45 -10.41 13.48
CA MET A 36 -0.90 -9.89 12.18
C MET A 36 -2.37 -10.24 11.91
N VAL A 37 -2.80 -11.47 12.20
CA VAL A 37 -4.22 -11.87 12.11
C VAL A 37 -5.10 -11.05 13.06
N LYS A 38 -4.63 -10.79 14.29
CA LYS A 38 -5.36 -9.94 15.23
C LYS A 38 -5.46 -8.48 14.77
N ILE A 39 -4.37 -7.94 14.22
CA ILE A 39 -4.33 -6.58 13.64
C ILE A 39 -5.31 -6.51 12.47
N GLN A 40 -5.30 -7.50 11.58
CA GLN A 40 -6.19 -7.56 10.43
C GLN A 40 -7.65 -7.44 10.87
N ARG A 41 -8.11 -8.24 11.84
CA ARG A 41 -9.50 -8.15 12.33
C ARG A 41 -9.84 -6.78 12.91
N ASN A 42 -8.89 -6.15 13.62
CA ASN A 42 -9.09 -4.81 14.16
C ASN A 42 -9.16 -3.75 13.05
N VAL A 43 -8.29 -3.89 12.04
CA VAL A 43 -8.26 -3.03 10.86
C VAL A 43 -9.55 -3.18 10.05
N GLU A 44 -10.03 -4.40 9.82
CA GLU A 44 -11.31 -4.68 9.17
C GLU A 44 -12.48 -4.01 9.90
N GLY A 45 -12.56 -4.17 11.23
CA GLY A 45 -13.60 -3.51 12.02
C GLY A 45 -13.53 -1.97 11.96
N TYR A 46 -12.32 -1.41 11.93
CA TYR A 46 -12.13 0.03 11.75
C TYR A 46 -12.50 0.49 10.34
N VAL A 47 -12.07 -0.25 9.30
CA VAL A 47 -12.44 -0.02 7.89
C VAL A 47 -13.95 -0.01 7.74
N ASP A 48 -14.65 -0.97 8.34
CA ASP A 48 -16.11 -1.03 8.32
C ASP A 48 -16.76 0.16 9.02
N GLY A 49 -16.20 0.59 10.15
CA GLY A 49 -16.61 1.82 10.84
C GLY A 49 -16.45 3.07 9.96
N GLN A 50 -15.31 3.20 9.28
CA GLN A 50 -15.04 4.33 8.36
C GLN A 50 -15.96 4.30 7.15
N ILE A 51 -16.15 3.14 6.52
CA ILE A 51 -17.06 2.98 5.38
C ILE A 51 -18.47 3.37 5.79
N LYS A 52 -18.96 2.88 6.94
CA LYS A 52 -20.29 3.24 7.45
C LYS A 52 -20.41 4.74 7.70
N ASN A 53 -19.42 5.36 8.33
CA ASN A 53 -19.43 6.80 8.63
C ASN A 53 -19.47 7.63 7.34
N ILE A 54 -18.55 7.37 6.40
CA ILE A 54 -18.47 8.10 5.14
C ILE A 54 -19.71 7.86 4.28
N SER A 55 -20.22 6.63 4.22
CA SER A 55 -21.46 6.31 3.50
C SER A 55 -22.66 7.06 4.08
N THR A 56 -22.69 7.29 5.40
CA THR A 56 -23.73 8.10 6.04
C THR A 56 -23.62 9.58 5.64
N ILE A 57 -22.41 10.10 5.51
CA ILE A 57 -22.15 11.51 5.16
C ILE A 57 -22.39 11.79 3.66
N THR A 58 -21.94 10.88 2.81
CA THR A 58 -21.90 11.08 1.34
C THR A 58 -23.07 10.43 0.61
N GLY A 59 -23.74 9.45 1.22
CA GLY A 59 -24.65 8.55 0.52
C GLY A 59 -23.96 7.62 -0.48
N ALA A 60 -22.61 7.62 -0.54
CA ALA A 60 -21.86 6.96 -1.59
C ALA A 60 -21.78 5.45 -1.37
N LYS A 61 -22.44 4.68 -2.26
CA LYS A 61 -22.33 3.22 -2.32
C LYS A 61 -20.95 2.75 -2.79
N HIS A 62 -20.14 3.64 -3.38
CA HIS A 62 -18.83 3.34 -3.96
C HIS A 62 -17.84 2.74 -2.95
N LEU A 63 -17.88 3.15 -1.66
CA LEU A 63 -16.95 2.60 -0.66
C LEU A 63 -17.21 1.12 -0.34
N GLY A 64 -18.47 0.71 -0.34
CA GLY A 64 -18.82 -0.71 -0.24
C GLY A 64 -18.28 -1.49 -1.45
N MET A 65 -18.46 -0.95 -2.66
CA MET A 65 -17.94 -1.56 -3.90
C MET A 65 -16.41 -1.67 -3.88
N ILE A 66 -15.70 -0.65 -3.39
CA ILE A 66 -14.23 -0.68 -3.25
C ILE A 66 -13.82 -1.77 -2.26
N LYS A 67 -14.49 -1.87 -1.10
CA LYS A 67 -14.18 -2.91 -0.10
C LYS A 67 -14.40 -4.32 -0.66
N ASP A 68 -15.57 -4.56 -1.26
CA ASP A 68 -15.94 -5.87 -1.78
C ASP A 68 -15.00 -6.26 -2.93
N GLY A 69 -14.76 -5.34 -3.86
CA GLY A 69 -13.82 -5.55 -4.97
C GLY A 69 -12.39 -5.80 -4.50
N MET A 70 -11.91 -5.07 -3.48
CA MET A 70 -10.59 -5.32 -2.89
C MET A 70 -10.51 -6.68 -2.19
N SER A 71 -11.58 -7.10 -1.51
CA SER A 71 -11.63 -8.43 -0.87
C SER A 71 -11.54 -9.54 -1.92
N GLU A 72 -12.19 -9.36 -3.08
CA GLU A 72 -12.05 -10.28 -4.20
C GLU A 72 -10.64 -10.24 -4.81
N VAL A 73 -10.01 -9.06 -4.97
CA VAL A 73 -8.62 -8.92 -5.43
C VAL A 73 -7.66 -9.68 -4.52
N VAL A 74 -7.79 -9.50 -3.20
CA VAL A 74 -7.00 -10.19 -2.16
C VAL A 74 -7.17 -11.71 -2.30
N SER A 75 -8.42 -12.20 -2.37
CA SER A 75 -8.69 -13.63 -2.55
C SER A 75 -8.08 -14.19 -3.84
N ARG A 76 -8.16 -13.45 -4.96
CA ARG A 76 -7.58 -13.88 -6.24
C ARG A 76 -6.05 -13.88 -6.23
N ALA A 77 -5.43 -12.90 -5.57
CA ALA A 77 -3.99 -12.87 -5.38
C ALA A 77 -3.52 -14.07 -4.54
N SER A 78 -4.25 -14.39 -3.46
CA SER A 78 -4.02 -15.58 -2.63
C SER A 78 -4.02 -16.86 -3.47
N ASN A 79 -5.05 -17.04 -4.31
CA ASN A 79 -5.11 -18.19 -5.22
C ASN A 79 -3.93 -18.26 -6.20
N LEU A 80 -3.44 -17.12 -6.71
CA LEU A 80 -2.27 -17.09 -7.60
C LEU A 80 -1.01 -17.54 -6.86
N ARG A 81 -0.83 -17.11 -5.60
CA ARG A 81 0.27 -17.59 -4.77
C ARG A 81 0.18 -19.09 -4.51
N ASP A 82 -0.99 -19.60 -4.13
CA ASP A 82 -1.17 -21.03 -3.84
C ASP A 82 -0.74 -21.89 -5.05
N ILE A 83 -1.00 -21.40 -6.27
CA ILE A 83 -0.56 -22.07 -7.50
C ILE A 83 0.94 -22.04 -7.68
N LEU A 84 1.57 -20.88 -7.47
CA LEU A 84 3.03 -20.75 -7.54
C LEU A 84 3.71 -21.65 -6.50
N GLU A 85 3.18 -21.70 -5.26
CA GLU A 85 3.67 -22.58 -4.20
C GLU A 85 3.47 -24.06 -4.55
N SER A 86 2.33 -24.43 -5.17
CA SER A 86 2.10 -25.81 -5.65
C SER A 86 3.07 -26.24 -6.76
N HIS A 87 3.66 -25.28 -7.48
CA HIS A 87 4.72 -25.50 -8.48
C HIS A 87 6.13 -25.37 -7.90
N GLY A 88 6.25 -25.26 -6.58
CA GLY A 88 7.53 -25.29 -5.84
C GLY A 88 8.21 -23.93 -5.69
N ALA A 89 7.56 -22.82 -6.04
CA ALA A 89 8.09 -21.49 -5.75
C ALA A 89 7.90 -21.16 -4.26
N SER A 90 8.96 -20.70 -3.58
CA SER A 90 8.79 -20.18 -2.23
C SER A 90 8.15 -18.80 -2.25
N THR A 91 7.50 -18.39 -1.16
CA THR A 91 6.93 -17.04 -1.06
C THR A 91 7.98 -15.94 -1.25
N ASP A 92 9.22 -16.19 -0.82
CA ASP A 92 10.33 -15.25 -0.98
C ASP A 92 10.76 -15.15 -2.46
N ASP A 93 10.88 -16.27 -3.16
CA ASP A 93 11.19 -16.29 -4.60
C ASP A 93 10.12 -15.56 -5.41
N ILE A 94 8.84 -15.78 -5.08
CA ILE A 94 7.70 -15.07 -5.70
C ILE A 94 7.86 -13.56 -5.49
N SER A 95 8.11 -13.14 -4.24
CA SER A 95 8.23 -11.74 -3.88
C SER A 95 9.40 -11.06 -4.61
N ASP A 96 10.59 -11.65 -4.57
CA ASP A 96 11.80 -11.07 -5.15
C ASP A 96 11.66 -10.95 -6.66
N HIS A 97 11.17 -12.00 -7.30
CA HIS A 97 11.03 -12.05 -8.74
C HIS A 97 9.95 -11.09 -9.26
N PHE A 98 8.79 -11.01 -8.59
CA PHE A 98 7.76 -10.02 -8.94
C PHE A 98 8.26 -8.59 -8.71
N THR A 99 9.02 -8.35 -7.64
CA THR A 99 9.57 -7.02 -7.34
C THR A 99 10.54 -6.57 -8.44
N GLU A 100 11.45 -7.44 -8.87
CA GLU A 100 12.39 -7.14 -9.95
C GLU A 100 11.66 -6.92 -11.28
N ALA A 101 10.81 -7.87 -11.67
CA ALA A 101 10.16 -7.85 -12.99
C ALA A 101 9.21 -6.66 -13.14
N LEU A 102 8.43 -6.37 -12.11
CA LEU A 102 7.54 -5.21 -12.13
C LEU A 102 8.32 -3.90 -11.97
N GLY A 103 9.41 -3.88 -11.21
CA GLY A 103 10.30 -2.72 -11.12
C GLY A 103 10.83 -2.27 -12.49
N SER A 104 11.25 -3.22 -13.33
CA SER A 104 11.65 -2.94 -14.72
C SER A 104 10.50 -2.38 -15.54
N LEU A 105 9.29 -2.96 -15.43
CA LEU A 105 8.13 -2.51 -16.19
C LEU A 105 7.77 -1.04 -15.90
N PHE A 106 7.82 -0.61 -14.64
CA PHE A 106 7.50 0.78 -14.31
C PHE A 106 8.52 1.75 -14.87
N ALA A 107 9.81 1.39 -14.91
CA ALA A 107 10.81 2.22 -15.57
C ALA A 107 10.48 2.42 -17.05
N ASP A 108 10.02 1.36 -17.73
CA ASP A 108 9.58 1.44 -19.13
C ASP A 108 8.32 2.32 -19.28
N MET A 109 7.30 2.11 -18.44
CA MET A 109 6.07 2.91 -18.45
C MET A 109 6.30 4.38 -18.05
N GLU A 110 7.32 4.68 -17.25
CA GLU A 110 7.70 6.06 -16.92
C GLU A 110 8.24 6.79 -18.15
N VAL A 111 9.10 6.13 -18.93
CA VAL A 111 9.61 6.67 -20.21
C VAL A 111 8.47 6.87 -21.21
N GLU A 112 7.55 5.91 -21.33
CA GLU A 112 6.38 6.03 -22.21
C GLU A 112 5.49 7.22 -21.80
N ALA A 113 5.26 7.39 -20.49
CA ALA A 113 4.44 8.46 -19.96
C ALA A 113 5.04 9.86 -20.25
N GLU A 114 6.36 10.02 -20.18
CA GLU A 114 7.03 11.29 -20.50
C GLU A 114 6.76 11.74 -21.94
N VAL A 115 6.64 10.81 -22.89
CA VAL A 115 6.32 11.12 -24.30
C VAL A 115 4.89 11.64 -24.43
N ASP A 116 3.93 10.99 -23.77
CA ASP A 116 2.51 11.34 -23.85
C ASP A 116 2.18 12.70 -23.21
N PHE A 117 2.88 13.08 -22.14
CA PHE A 117 2.62 14.35 -21.42
C PHE A 117 3.02 15.61 -22.16
N THR A 118 3.79 15.50 -23.25
CA THR A 118 4.11 16.66 -24.10
C THR A 118 2.89 17.24 -24.83
N ARG A 119 1.75 16.52 -24.82
CA ARG A 119 0.47 16.94 -25.38
C ARG A 119 -0.46 17.35 -24.23
N GLU A 120 -0.56 18.65 -23.96
CA GLU A 120 -1.50 19.22 -22.98
C GLU A 120 -2.95 18.97 -23.41
N THR A 121 -3.50 17.81 -23.09
CA THR A 121 -4.92 17.51 -23.24
C THR A 121 -5.50 17.11 -21.89
N GLU A 122 -6.61 17.74 -21.53
CA GLU A 122 -7.45 17.35 -20.39
C GLU A 122 -7.76 15.84 -20.50
N THR A 123 -7.52 15.09 -19.43
CA THR A 123 -7.67 13.62 -19.48
C THR A 123 -9.15 13.28 -19.34
N THR A 124 -9.76 12.77 -20.41
CA THR A 124 -11.17 12.33 -20.41
C THR A 124 -11.36 11.03 -19.62
N GLU A 125 -12.60 10.71 -19.22
CA GLU A 125 -12.93 9.42 -18.57
C GLU A 125 -12.51 8.22 -19.44
N GLU A 126 -12.74 8.31 -20.76
CA GLU A 126 -12.33 7.29 -21.73
C GLU A 126 -10.81 7.09 -21.75
N MET A 127 -10.04 8.20 -21.74
CA MET A 127 -8.58 8.13 -21.70
C MET A 127 -8.09 7.48 -20.41
N ARG A 128 -8.74 7.74 -19.27
CA ARG A 128 -8.38 7.09 -18.00
C ARG A 128 -8.66 5.60 -18.02
N HIS A 129 -9.81 5.21 -18.56
CA HIS A 129 -10.14 3.79 -18.71
C HIS A 129 -9.08 3.07 -19.56
N ALA A 130 -8.74 3.65 -20.72
CA ALA A 130 -7.72 3.11 -21.61
C ALA A 130 -6.34 3.05 -20.93
N ARG A 131 -5.96 4.06 -20.15
CA ARG A 131 -4.69 4.07 -19.39
C ARG A 131 -4.65 3.00 -18.30
N VAL A 132 -5.72 2.82 -17.54
CA VAL A 132 -5.83 1.77 -16.52
C VAL A 132 -5.75 0.39 -17.17
N GLU A 133 -6.50 0.18 -18.26
CA GLU A 133 -6.48 -1.08 -19.02
C GLU A 133 -5.08 -1.38 -19.55
N HIS A 134 -4.45 -0.41 -20.21
CA HIS A 134 -3.09 -0.55 -20.74
C HIS A 134 -2.07 -0.89 -19.64
N ALA A 135 -2.10 -0.18 -18.51
CA ALA A 135 -1.19 -0.46 -17.40
C ALA A 135 -1.40 -1.88 -16.84
N LEU A 136 -2.65 -2.33 -16.71
CA LEU A 136 -2.95 -3.68 -16.25
C LEU A 136 -2.52 -4.75 -17.27
N ASP A 137 -2.65 -4.51 -18.57
CA ASP A 137 -2.19 -5.46 -19.59
C ASP A 137 -0.68 -5.68 -19.48
N ARG A 138 0.08 -4.60 -19.34
CA ARG A 138 1.53 -4.64 -19.18
C ARG A 138 1.96 -5.36 -17.88
N ILE A 139 1.29 -5.07 -16.77
CA ILE A 139 1.50 -5.78 -15.49
C ILE A 139 1.20 -7.27 -15.67
N GLY A 140 0.13 -7.61 -16.40
CA GLY A 140 -0.27 -8.97 -16.71
C GLY A 140 0.76 -9.76 -17.50
N GLU A 141 1.31 -9.15 -18.56
CA GLU A 141 2.39 -9.75 -19.34
C GLU A 141 3.59 -10.13 -18.47
N VAL A 142 3.95 -9.25 -17.53
CA VAL A 142 5.05 -9.48 -16.59
C VAL A 142 4.71 -10.60 -15.61
N ILE A 143 3.54 -10.56 -14.98
CA ILE A 143 3.12 -11.59 -14.01
C ILE A 143 3.03 -12.97 -14.69
N VAL A 144 2.44 -13.05 -15.88
CA VAL A 144 2.33 -14.32 -16.62
C VAL A 144 3.72 -14.85 -16.99
N ARG A 145 4.63 -13.99 -17.45
CA ARG A 145 6.02 -14.38 -17.74
C ARG A 145 6.73 -14.90 -16.48
N SER A 146 6.55 -14.22 -15.35
CA SER A 146 7.08 -14.64 -14.06
C SER A 146 6.51 -15.99 -13.60
N CYS A 147 5.22 -16.24 -13.82
CA CYS A 147 4.60 -17.54 -13.56
C CYS A 147 5.27 -18.66 -14.39
N VAL A 148 5.52 -18.41 -15.68
CA VAL A 148 6.21 -19.37 -16.56
C VAL A 148 7.63 -19.66 -16.08
N GLN A 149 8.36 -18.64 -15.61
CA GLN A 149 9.70 -18.81 -15.03
C GLN A 149 9.70 -19.62 -13.73
N MET A 150 8.56 -19.69 -13.05
CA MET A 150 8.32 -20.52 -11.85
C MET A 150 7.62 -21.84 -12.17
N ASN A 151 7.72 -22.33 -13.41
CA ASN A 151 7.16 -23.59 -13.89
C ASN A 151 5.62 -23.68 -13.92
N VAL A 152 4.89 -22.57 -13.78
CA VAL A 152 3.44 -22.55 -13.99
C VAL A 152 3.15 -22.46 -15.50
N PRO A 153 2.29 -23.30 -16.08
CA PRO A 153 1.91 -23.20 -17.49
C PRO A 153 1.36 -21.81 -17.84
N GLU A 154 1.76 -21.26 -19.00
CA GLU A 154 1.35 -19.90 -19.41
C GLU A 154 -0.19 -19.75 -19.43
N THR A 155 -0.90 -20.77 -19.91
CA THR A 155 -2.37 -20.78 -19.97
C THR A 155 -3.01 -20.66 -18.60
N GLU A 156 -2.40 -21.29 -17.59
CA GLU A 156 -2.86 -21.24 -16.20
C GLU A 156 -2.54 -19.87 -15.59
N GLY A 157 -1.28 -19.41 -15.68
CA GLY A 157 -0.89 -18.08 -15.21
C GLY A 157 -1.74 -16.96 -15.82
N ARG A 158 -2.05 -17.05 -17.12
CA ARG A 158 -2.93 -16.10 -17.83
C ARG A 158 -4.37 -16.16 -17.34
N ALA A 159 -4.92 -17.35 -17.12
CA ALA A 159 -6.28 -17.49 -16.59
C ALA A 159 -6.42 -16.85 -15.20
N HIS A 160 -5.43 -17.05 -14.32
CA HIS A 160 -5.41 -16.45 -12.99
C HIS A 160 -5.22 -14.93 -13.05
N TRP A 161 -4.34 -14.45 -13.92
CA TRP A 161 -4.16 -13.01 -14.13
C TRP A 161 -5.45 -12.35 -14.65
N GLU A 162 -6.11 -12.89 -15.67
CA GLU A 162 -7.34 -12.27 -16.21
C GLU A 162 -8.45 -12.17 -15.16
N ALA A 163 -8.59 -13.21 -14.32
CA ALA A 163 -9.54 -13.18 -13.22
C ALA A 163 -9.23 -12.07 -12.18
N LEU A 164 -7.95 -11.81 -11.94
CA LEU A 164 -7.47 -10.74 -11.05
C LEU A 164 -7.60 -9.35 -11.71
N ARG A 165 -7.23 -9.24 -12.99
CA ARG A 165 -7.25 -8.01 -13.81
C ARG A 165 -8.61 -7.35 -13.82
N VAL A 166 -9.68 -8.10 -14.09
CA VAL A 166 -11.05 -7.58 -14.14
C VAL A 166 -11.44 -6.92 -12.81
N LYS A 167 -11.04 -7.52 -11.68
CA LYS A 167 -11.36 -6.99 -10.35
C LYS A 167 -10.49 -5.79 -9.98
N LEU A 168 -9.20 -5.84 -10.29
CA LEU A 168 -8.30 -4.70 -10.11
C LEU A 168 -8.77 -3.49 -10.92
N GLN A 169 -9.11 -3.68 -12.20
CA GLN A 169 -9.63 -2.63 -13.07
C GLN A 169 -10.87 -1.97 -12.47
N HIS A 170 -11.84 -2.79 -12.04
CA HIS A 170 -13.06 -2.28 -11.42
C HIS A 170 -12.76 -1.45 -10.17
N VAL A 171 -11.93 -1.97 -9.25
CA VAL A 171 -11.58 -1.24 -8.03
C VAL A 171 -10.86 0.07 -8.33
N LEU A 172 -9.91 0.06 -9.27
CA LEU A 172 -9.16 1.26 -9.66
C LEU A 172 -10.11 2.32 -10.21
N LEU A 173 -10.99 1.97 -11.14
CA LEU A 173 -11.94 2.91 -11.75
C LEU A 173 -12.95 3.48 -10.74
N VAL A 174 -13.51 2.63 -9.87
CA VAL A 174 -14.43 3.10 -8.82
C VAL A 174 -13.70 3.99 -7.82
N THR A 175 -12.45 3.64 -7.47
CA THR A 175 -11.61 4.47 -6.60
C THR A 175 -11.34 5.82 -7.23
N LEU A 176 -10.92 5.85 -8.50
CA LEU A 176 -10.69 7.06 -9.27
C LEU A 176 -11.93 7.95 -9.24
N LYS A 177 -13.08 7.43 -9.67
CA LYS A 177 -14.35 8.17 -9.67
C LYS A 177 -14.72 8.71 -8.29
N PHE A 178 -14.61 7.89 -7.24
CA PHE A 178 -14.90 8.34 -5.88
C PHE A 178 -13.94 9.46 -5.43
N THR A 179 -12.66 9.37 -5.79
CA THR A 179 -11.69 10.41 -5.43
C THR A 179 -11.98 11.76 -6.09
N GLU A 180 -12.57 11.76 -7.28
CA GLU A 180 -13.02 12.96 -7.96
C GLU A 180 -14.28 13.57 -7.33
N GLU A 181 -15.28 12.72 -7.06
CA GLU A 181 -16.54 13.15 -6.45
C GLU A 181 -16.32 13.64 -5.01
N HIS A 182 -15.32 13.08 -4.32
CA HIS A 182 -15.11 13.29 -2.90
C HIS A 182 -13.63 13.43 -2.48
N PRO A 183 -12.94 14.52 -2.90
CA PRO A 183 -11.51 14.69 -2.64
C PRO A 183 -11.14 14.77 -1.15
N THR A 184 -12.09 15.08 -0.27
CA THR A 184 -11.92 15.08 1.19
C THR A 184 -11.72 13.70 1.80
N PHE A 185 -12.20 12.63 1.16
CA PHE A 185 -12.15 11.27 1.73
C PHE A 185 -11.03 10.40 1.17
N ILE A 186 -10.13 10.95 0.35
CA ILE A 186 -9.11 10.12 -0.32
C ILE A 186 -8.14 9.49 0.69
N ALA A 187 -7.76 10.21 1.74
CA ALA A 187 -6.97 9.62 2.82
C ALA A 187 -7.68 8.40 3.44
N ASN A 188 -9.00 8.46 3.59
CA ASN A 188 -9.79 7.36 4.13
C ASN A 188 -9.87 6.19 3.13
N VAL A 189 -10.02 6.47 1.83
CA VAL A 189 -10.00 5.43 0.79
C VAL A 189 -8.65 4.73 0.74
N CYS A 190 -7.55 5.50 0.72
CA CYS A 190 -6.21 4.94 0.78
C CYS A 190 -6.00 4.12 2.05
N PHE A 191 -6.53 4.57 3.19
CA PHE A 191 -6.50 3.81 4.44
C PHE A 191 -7.29 2.50 4.32
N VAL A 192 -8.50 2.53 3.75
CA VAL A 192 -9.34 1.33 3.54
C VAL A 192 -8.62 0.33 2.64
N ILE A 193 -8.13 0.79 1.49
CA ILE A 193 -7.38 -0.06 0.55
C ILE A 193 -6.13 -0.62 1.24
N ALA A 194 -5.31 0.21 1.88
CA ALA A 194 -4.12 -0.24 2.58
C ALA A 194 -4.45 -1.26 3.67
N GLY A 195 -5.50 -1.02 4.47
CA GLY A 195 -5.96 -1.91 5.52
C GLY A 195 -6.40 -3.28 5.00
N LEU A 196 -7.11 -3.31 3.87
CA LEU A 196 -7.50 -4.56 3.21
C LEU A 196 -6.29 -5.30 2.62
N LEU A 197 -5.35 -4.56 2.03
CA LEU A 197 -4.09 -5.13 1.52
C LEU A 197 -3.20 -5.71 2.64
N LEU A 198 -3.40 -5.32 3.90
CA LEU A 198 -2.62 -5.88 5.02
C LEU A 198 -2.83 -7.38 5.20
N SER A 199 -3.99 -7.90 4.82
CA SER A 199 -4.31 -9.32 4.90
C SER A 199 -3.42 -10.20 4.03
N GLU A 200 -2.88 -9.67 2.92
CA GLU A 200 -2.06 -10.41 1.95
C GLU A 200 -0.70 -9.74 1.74
N VAL A 201 -0.10 -9.21 2.81
CA VAL A 201 1.18 -8.48 2.78
C VAL A 201 2.28 -9.26 2.05
N LEU A 202 2.30 -10.58 2.07
CA LEU A 202 3.39 -11.35 1.44
C LEU A 202 3.39 -11.23 -0.09
N ILE A 203 2.22 -11.35 -0.72
CA ILE A 203 2.07 -11.27 -2.19
C ILE A 203 1.92 -9.83 -2.65
N LEU A 204 1.24 -9.03 -1.83
CA LEU A 204 0.97 -7.64 -2.15
C LEU A 204 2.16 -6.74 -1.84
N ARG A 205 3.18 -7.19 -1.10
CA ARG A 205 4.37 -6.38 -0.83
C ARG A 205 5.12 -6.00 -2.10
N PRO A 206 5.37 -6.90 -3.07
CA PRO A 206 5.81 -6.51 -4.40
C PRO A 206 4.88 -5.44 -4.96
N ILE A 207 3.58 -5.69 -5.03
CA ILE A 207 2.59 -4.76 -5.61
C ILE A 207 2.58 -3.38 -4.92
N LEU A 208 2.72 -3.34 -3.59
CA LEU A 208 2.78 -2.12 -2.78
C LEU A 208 4.12 -1.40 -2.94
N ALA A 209 5.22 -2.15 -2.96
CA ALA A 209 6.55 -1.63 -3.25
C ALA A 209 6.58 -0.96 -4.63
N LEU A 210 5.80 -1.49 -5.59
CA LEU A 210 5.63 -0.87 -6.90
C LEU A 210 4.95 0.48 -6.80
N PHE A 211 3.86 0.63 -6.05
CA PHE A 211 3.24 1.94 -5.77
C PHE A 211 4.13 2.87 -4.92
N GLY A 212 5.41 2.54 -4.78
CA GLY A 212 6.39 3.33 -4.08
C GLY A 212 6.41 3.08 -2.59
N PHE A 213 5.62 2.15 -2.07
CA PHE A 213 5.57 1.87 -0.65
C PHE A 213 6.56 0.76 -0.31
N GLY A 214 7.83 1.13 -0.12
CA GLY A 214 8.82 0.23 0.45
C GLY A 214 8.60 0.03 1.96
N PRO A 215 9.33 -0.91 2.59
CA PRO A 215 9.34 -1.06 4.06
C PRO A 215 9.75 0.24 4.79
N TYR A 216 10.36 1.18 4.06
CA TYR A 216 10.79 2.49 4.54
C TYR A 216 9.98 3.67 3.97
N GLY A 217 8.82 3.42 3.35
CA GLY A 217 7.84 4.44 2.94
C GLY A 217 7.67 4.64 1.46
N PRO A 218 6.94 5.72 1.07
CA PRO A 218 7.06 6.34 -0.23
C PRO A 218 8.55 6.54 -0.57
N ILE A 219 9.09 5.71 -1.45
CA ILE A 219 10.44 5.89 -1.98
C ILE A 219 10.38 7.16 -2.86
N LYS A 220 11.40 8.01 -2.81
CA LYS A 220 11.40 9.27 -3.57
C LYS A 220 11.65 8.96 -5.05
N GLY A 221 10.78 9.43 -5.95
CA GLY A 221 10.84 9.09 -7.39
C GLY A 221 10.14 7.76 -7.72
N THR A 222 8.98 7.52 -7.12
CA THR A 222 8.29 6.22 -7.16
C THR A 222 7.09 6.15 -8.06
N ALA A 223 6.60 4.92 -8.29
CA ALA A 223 5.41 4.72 -9.07
C ALA A 223 4.13 5.37 -8.50
N ALA A 224 4.08 5.82 -7.24
CA ALA A 224 2.98 6.68 -6.78
C ALA A 224 2.99 8.05 -7.48
N ALA A 225 4.17 8.67 -7.61
CA ALA A 225 4.32 9.93 -8.33
C ALA A 225 4.11 9.74 -9.84
N TRP A 226 4.59 8.62 -10.40
CA TRP A 226 4.28 8.22 -11.77
C TRP A 226 2.78 8.01 -11.95
N ALA A 227 2.11 7.21 -11.12
CA ALA A 227 0.68 6.90 -11.23
C ALA A 227 -0.16 8.16 -11.11
N GLN A 228 0.22 9.07 -10.20
CA GLN A 228 -0.41 10.37 -10.12
C GLN A 228 -0.32 11.12 -11.45
N ARG A 229 0.89 11.21 -12.03
CA ARG A 229 1.10 11.84 -13.33
C ARG A 229 0.31 11.12 -14.42
N TYR A 230 0.47 9.80 -14.51
CA TYR A 230 -0.13 8.93 -15.52
C TYR A 230 -1.65 9.03 -15.57
N PHE A 231 -2.33 8.96 -14.43
CA PHE A 231 -3.80 8.95 -14.39
C PHE A 231 -4.45 10.34 -14.26
N TRP A 232 -3.77 11.33 -13.68
CA TRP A 232 -4.33 12.67 -13.41
C TRP A 232 -3.60 13.84 -14.09
N GLY A 233 -2.48 13.60 -14.78
CA GLY A 233 -1.69 14.62 -15.45
C GLY A 233 -0.55 15.21 -14.61
N ALA A 234 0.26 16.07 -15.24
CA ALA A 234 1.50 16.61 -14.65
C ALA A 234 1.28 17.57 -13.46
N ALA A 235 0.11 18.19 -13.36
CA ALA A 235 -0.19 19.16 -12.32
C ALA A 235 -0.67 18.49 -11.02
N VAL A 236 0.23 18.40 -10.04
CA VAL A 236 -0.17 18.12 -8.65
C VAL A 236 -0.83 19.38 -8.08
N GLU A 237 -2.13 19.53 -8.27
CA GLU A 237 -2.84 20.67 -7.70
C GLU A 237 -2.64 20.73 -6.17
N ALA A 238 -2.49 21.94 -5.64
CA ALA A 238 -2.42 22.14 -4.20
C ALA A 238 -3.73 21.64 -3.57
N GLY A 239 -3.62 20.68 -2.64
CA GLY A 239 -4.78 20.03 -2.05
C GLY A 239 -5.30 18.82 -2.82
N SER A 240 -4.65 18.42 -3.93
CA SER A 240 -4.80 17.10 -4.53
C SER A 240 -4.51 16.00 -3.51
N TRP A 241 -4.98 14.80 -3.80
CA TRP A 241 -4.85 13.67 -2.90
C TRP A 241 -3.41 13.28 -2.60
N PHE A 242 -2.55 13.32 -3.63
CA PHE A 242 -1.13 13.08 -3.45
C PHE A 242 -0.50 14.16 -2.57
N ALA A 243 -0.83 15.44 -2.78
CA ALA A 243 -0.38 16.51 -1.90
C ALA A 243 -0.85 16.31 -0.45
N ARG A 244 -2.06 15.77 -0.23
CA ARG A 244 -2.58 15.44 1.11
C ARG A 244 -1.89 14.23 1.73
N LEU A 245 -1.64 13.16 0.97
CA LEU A 245 -0.88 12.00 1.45
C LEU A 245 0.57 12.38 1.77
N GLN A 246 1.19 13.18 0.92
CA GLN A 246 2.53 13.72 1.14
C GLN A 246 2.56 14.62 2.37
N ALA A 247 1.57 15.52 2.53
CA ALA A 247 1.44 16.37 3.71
C ALA A 247 1.20 15.55 4.98
N ALA A 248 0.36 14.51 4.94
CA ALA A 248 0.14 13.61 6.06
C ALA A 248 1.43 12.88 6.46
N GLY A 249 2.16 12.33 5.49
CA GLY A 249 3.48 11.71 5.74
C GLY A 249 4.50 12.70 6.31
N MET A 250 4.47 13.96 5.86
CA MET A 250 5.34 15.03 6.36
C MET A 250 4.93 15.62 7.71
N ALA A 251 3.64 15.56 8.10
CA ALA A 251 3.12 16.08 9.36
C ALA A 251 3.34 15.12 10.54
N THR A 252 3.44 13.82 10.23
CA THR A 252 3.61 12.75 11.21
C THR A 252 4.81 12.93 12.18
N PRO A 253 6.00 13.42 11.76
CA PRO A 253 7.13 13.63 12.67
C PRO A 253 6.85 14.64 13.79
N ARG A 254 5.92 15.59 13.62
CA ARG A 254 5.70 16.68 14.60
C ARG A 254 4.81 16.29 15.77
N VAL A 255 3.90 15.34 15.59
CA VAL A 255 2.94 14.91 16.63
C VAL A 255 3.56 13.86 17.57
N ILE A 256 4.52 13.05 17.07
CA ILE A 256 5.08 11.90 17.81
C ILE A 256 6.51 12.16 18.33
N ALA A 257 7.19 13.22 17.87
CA ALA A 257 8.49 13.63 18.39
C ALA A 257 8.57 13.80 19.93
N PRO A 258 7.55 14.33 20.65
CA PRO A 258 7.61 14.42 22.10
C PRO A 258 7.55 13.05 22.80
N ILE A 259 6.89 12.07 22.18
CA ILE A 259 6.69 10.72 22.74
C ILE A 259 8.00 9.92 22.69
N VAL A 260 8.78 10.07 21.62
CA VAL A 260 10.10 9.41 21.49
C VAL A 260 11.19 10.13 22.29
N GLY A 261 11.09 11.46 22.43
CA GLY A 261 11.97 12.24 23.31
C GLY A 261 11.87 11.83 24.79
N GLY A 262 10.67 11.45 25.25
CA GLY A 262 10.44 10.96 26.61
C GLY A 262 11.08 9.59 26.90
N VAL A 263 11.13 8.69 25.91
CA VAL A 263 11.69 7.34 26.08
C VAL A 263 13.23 7.35 26.09
N ILE A 264 13.86 8.21 25.27
CA ILE A 264 15.33 8.34 25.25
C ILE A 264 15.83 9.13 26.47
N GLY A 265 15.07 10.12 26.95
CA GLY A 265 15.39 10.86 28.17
C GLY A 265 15.23 10.04 29.46
N GLY A 266 14.32 9.06 29.48
CA GLY A 266 14.06 8.22 30.66
C GLY A 266 15.11 7.14 30.92
N ILE A 267 15.78 6.63 29.88
CA ILE A 267 16.82 5.59 30.03
C ILE A 267 18.21 6.22 30.32
N GLY A 268 18.44 7.48 29.92
CA GLY A 268 19.68 8.21 30.22
C GLY A 268 19.84 8.69 31.67
N ALA A 269 18.75 8.80 32.44
CA ALA A 269 18.80 9.26 33.83
C ALA A 269 18.96 8.12 34.86
N GLY A 270 18.74 6.86 34.46
CA GLY A 270 18.82 5.70 35.36
C GLY A 270 20.22 5.13 35.59
N PHE A 271 21.21 5.49 34.76
CA PHE A 271 22.58 4.96 34.84
C PHE A 271 23.61 5.92 35.45
N ALA A 272 23.20 7.11 35.92
CA ALA A 272 24.11 8.11 36.50
C ALA A 272 24.17 8.11 38.05
N LEU A 273 23.44 7.22 38.74
CA LEU A 273 23.34 7.24 40.22
C LEU A 273 23.94 6.05 40.98
N CYS A 274 24.62 5.12 40.30
CA CYS A 274 25.35 4.03 40.97
C CYS A 274 26.80 3.98 40.47
N GLY A 275 27.71 4.73 41.11
CA GLY A 275 29.13 4.64 40.77
C GLY A 275 30.05 5.69 41.36
N ARG A 276 29.97 5.98 42.67
CA ARG A 276 31.05 6.72 43.34
C ARG A 276 31.19 6.27 44.80
N ASN A 277 31.79 5.11 44.99
CA ASN A 277 32.45 4.81 46.26
C ASN A 277 33.65 3.89 46.06
N SER A 278 34.85 4.48 46.01
CA SER A 278 36.13 3.88 46.44
C SER A 278 37.28 4.82 46.09
N ARG A 279 37.79 5.54 47.11
CA ARG A 279 39.21 5.72 47.49
C ARG A 279 39.36 6.95 48.38
N GLY A 280 39.89 6.69 49.58
CA GLY A 280 40.07 7.62 50.70
C GLY A 280 39.76 6.90 51.98
#